data_AF-A0ABD7D2N6-F1
#
_entry.id   AF-A0ABD7D2N6-F1
#
_cell.length_a   1.000
_cell.length_b   1.000
_cell.length_c   1.000
_cell.angle_alpha   90.00
_cell.angle_beta   90.00
_cell.angle_gamma   90.00
#
_symmetry.space_group_name_H-M   'P 1'
#
loop_
_entity.id
_entity.type
_entity.pdbx_description
1 polymer ?
#
loop_
_entity_poly.entity_id
_entity_poly.type
_entity_poly.pdbx_seq_one_letter_code
_entity_poly.pdbx_strand_id
1 'polypeptide(L)'
;MTRHGPLNEFCWMDLKTRDPSGTAAFFSAVLGWDFAVDETDWRRAVVFSAGDHRIGGLSDLAQPVHSPGLPAHVSYYLAVDDVDHRTAVAAENGAQVLLPPFDAGDQGRISTLIDPVGAVVSLWRPRGFAGWPVSPPDEGAAIPHHMVLACADPERARHFYTGMTGAPLSRATFLEAPAGSAPHWELSVAVRDPDRVAARARELGGESATATGGAARLSSPEGLTLRLTTTPRDPAFLETDRLVLRPATAADAPDLLALDNDPAVMRYINGGRPTSAEDIRDRTLPRLLHDHACTGTRGYWIARERDTGAFLGWFELRPLDDRDPAVVELGYRLNRAAWGRGYATEGARALVGKGFTDLGVQRVTANTMTVNTGSRRVMEKTGLTFLRSYTDDWPDAIEGSEHGEVEYELTREAWEAAAAREP
;
A
#
# COMPACT_ATOMS: atom_id res chain seq x y z
N MET A 1 -4.74 16.15 20.49
CA MET A 1 -4.64 15.90 19.03
C MET A 1 -4.31 17.22 18.37
N THR A 2 -3.07 17.41 17.94
CA THR A 2 -2.60 18.62 17.26
C THR A 2 -3.30 18.76 15.91
N ARG A 3 -3.83 19.96 15.61
CA ARG A 3 -4.57 20.32 14.37
C ARG A 3 -3.71 20.31 13.08
N HIS A 4 -2.54 19.71 13.13
CA HIS A 4 -1.55 19.76 12.06
C HIS A 4 -1.23 18.31 11.65
N GLY A 5 -1.14 18.05 10.35
CA GLY A 5 -0.70 16.74 9.81
C GLY A 5 0.70 16.34 10.30
N PRO A 6 1.25 15.21 9.83
CA PRO A 6 2.60 14.80 10.24
C PRO A 6 3.61 15.90 9.90
N LEU A 7 4.33 16.38 10.92
CA LEU A 7 5.39 17.37 10.76
C LEU A 7 6.63 16.70 10.17
N ASN A 8 7.45 17.48 9.47
CA ASN A 8 8.67 17.04 8.81
C ASN A 8 8.44 16.01 7.69
N GLU A 9 7.25 16.07 7.07
CA GLU A 9 6.88 15.26 5.92
C GLU A 9 6.50 16.15 4.74
N PHE A 10 6.81 15.69 3.53
CA PHE A 10 6.30 16.33 2.34
C PHE A 10 4.79 16.13 2.28
N CYS A 11 4.08 17.22 2.02
CA CYS A 11 2.65 17.30 2.26
C CYS A 11 1.87 17.81 1.04
N TRP A 12 2.54 18.43 0.08
CA TRP A 12 1.90 19.01 -1.09
C TRP A 12 2.90 19.11 -2.26
N MET A 13 2.37 19.15 -3.48
CA MET A 13 3.13 19.54 -4.66
C MET A 13 2.34 20.53 -5.53
N ASP A 14 3.07 21.30 -6.33
CA ASP A 14 2.50 22.17 -7.35
C ASP A 14 3.18 21.90 -8.68
N LEU A 15 2.41 21.41 -9.65
CA LEU A 15 2.83 21.21 -11.02
C LEU A 15 2.79 22.56 -11.74
N LYS A 16 3.96 23.10 -12.08
CA LYS A 16 4.09 24.39 -12.75
C LYS A 16 4.38 24.16 -14.23
N THR A 17 3.44 24.54 -15.09
CA THR A 17 3.45 24.21 -16.53
C THR A 17 2.99 25.40 -17.37
N ARG A 18 3.31 25.44 -18.66
CA ARG A 18 2.71 26.39 -19.61
C ARG A 18 1.50 25.83 -20.35
N ASP A 19 1.28 24.52 -20.25
CA ASP A 19 0.10 23.85 -20.79
C ASP A 19 -0.66 23.11 -19.68
N PRO A 20 -1.46 23.83 -18.86
CA PRO A 20 -2.26 23.20 -17.81
C PRO A 20 -3.20 22.11 -18.34
N SER A 21 -3.83 22.34 -19.50
CA SER A 21 -4.80 21.39 -20.04
C SER A 21 -4.14 20.10 -20.51
N GLY A 22 -3.04 20.20 -21.27
CA GLY A 22 -2.27 19.03 -21.69
C GLY A 22 -1.60 18.31 -20.52
N THR A 23 -1.11 19.06 -19.52
CA THR A 23 -0.53 18.47 -18.31
C THR A 23 -1.57 17.68 -17.51
N ALA A 24 -2.76 18.24 -17.31
CA ALA A 24 -3.87 17.56 -16.64
C ALA A 24 -4.29 16.31 -17.41
N ALA A 25 -4.49 16.41 -18.73
CA ALA A 25 -4.86 15.28 -19.58
C ALA A 25 -3.82 14.16 -19.57
N PHE A 26 -2.53 14.51 -19.60
CA PHE A 26 -1.42 13.55 -19.55
C PHE A 26 -1.43 12.77 -18.23
N PHE A 27 -1.39 13.45 -17.07
CA PHE A 27 -1.35 12.77 -15.78
C PHE A 27 -2.66 12.04 -15.44
N SER A 28 -3.81 12.52 -15.93
CA SER A 28 -5.08 11.78 -15.85
C SER A 28 -4.98 10.45 -16.60
N ALA A 29 -4.45 10.47 -17.82
CA ALA A 29 -4.37 9.27 -18.65
C ALA A 29 -3.26 8.28 -18.24
N VAL A 30 -2.17 8.78 -17.65
CA VAL A 30 -1.00 7.96 -17.28
C VAL A 30 -1.09 7.44 -15.85
N LEU A 31 -1.57 8.26 -14.91
CA LEU A 31 -1.58 7.96 -13.47
C LEU A 31 -2.99 7.88 -12.87
N GLY A 32 -4.04 8.22 -13.63
CA GLY A 32 -5.42 8.23 -13.12
C GLY A 32 -5.68 9.35 -12.11
N TRP A 33 -4.93 10.44 -12.18
CA TRP A 33 -5.17 11.61 -11.33
C TRP A 33 -6.36 12.42 -11.84
N ASP A 34 -7.20 12.87 -10.93
CA ASP A 34 -8.38 13.68 -11.24
C ASP A 34 -8.04 15.16 -11.05
N PHE A 35 -8.23 15.97 -12.09
CA PHE A 35 -7.99 17.42 -12.05
C PHE A 35 -9.32 18.17 -12.06
N ALA A 36 -9.50 19.08 -11.11
CA ALA A 36 -10.68 19.91 -10.99
C ALA A 36 -10.33 21.33 -10.56
N VAL A 37 -11.17 22.29 -10.97
CA VAL A 37 -11.11 23.65 -10.44
C VAL A 37 -11.67 23.63 -9.02
N ASP A 38 -10.91 24.15 -8.06
CA ASP A 38 -11.41 24.38 -6.71
C ASP A 38 -12.30 25.62 -6.71
N GLU A 39 -13.61 25.41 -6.84
CA GLU A 39 -14.64 26.45 -6.81
C GLU A 39 -14.74 27.16 -5.45
N THR A 40 -14.16 26.57 -4.39
CA THR A 40 -14.13 27.17 -3.04
C THR A 40 -12.91 28.06 -2.83
N ASP A 41 -11.86 27.92 -3.66
CA ASP A 41 -10.71 28.81 -3.67
C ASP A 41 -11.04 30.07 -4.47
N TRP A 42 -10.83 31.25 -3.87
CA TRP A 42 -11.00 32.53 -4.55
C TRP A 42 -10.12 32.67 -5.80
N ARG A 43 -9.00 31.94 -5.87
CA ARG A 43 -8.11 31.88 -7.03
C ARG A 43 -8.63 30.95 -8.12
N ARG A 44 -9.65 30.14 -7.83
CA ARG A 44 -10.12 29.05 -8.69
C ARG A 44 -8.96 28.18 -9.18
N ALA A 45 -8.06 27.85 -8.25
CA ALA A 45 -6.88 27.07 -8.57
C ALA A 45 -7.28 25.68 -9.08
N VAL A 46 -6.57 25.18 -10.08
CA VAL A 46 -6.70 23.78 -10.47
C VAL A 46 -5.97 22.93 -9.45
N VAL A 47 -6.66 21.91 -8.99
CA VAL A 47 -6.22 21.00 -7.96
C VAL A 47 -6.36 19.60 -8.50
N PHE A 48 -5.49 18.71 -8.08
CA PHE A 48 -5.61 17.32 -8.45
C PHE A 48 -5.56 16.37 -7.27
N SER A 49 -6.26 15.26 -7.48
CA SER A 49 -6.45 14.19 -6.52
C SER A 49 -6.03 12.86 -7.11
N ALA A 50 -5.63 11.93 -6.25
CA ALA A 50 -5.45 10.53 -6.59
C ALA A 50 -6.43 9.74 -5.72
N GLY A 51 -7.47 9.18 -6.35
CA GLY A 51 -8.65 8.72 -5.62
C GLY A 51 -9.29 9.86 -4.82
N ASP A 52 -9.68 9.60 -3.57
CA ASP A 52 -10.31 10.60 -2.71
C ASP A 52 -9.32 11.59 -2.06
N HIS A 53 -8.04 11.53 -2.43
CA HIS A 53 -6.98 12.30 -1.78
C HIS A 53 -6.48 13.45 -2.64
N ARG A 54 -6.67 14.67 -2.14
CA ARG A 54 -6.12 15.89 -2.72
C ARG A 54 -4.60 15.92 -2.52
N ILE A 55 -3.84 15.90 -3.62
CA ILE A 55 -2.36 15.72 -3.57
C ILE A 55 -1.57 16.90 -4.12
N GLY A 56 -2.16 17.78 -4.92
CA GLY A 56 -1.43 18.93 -5.44
C GLY A 56 -2.27 19.97 -6.15
N GLY A 57 -1.58 21.03 -6.56
CA GLY A 57 -2.09 22.12 -7.39
C GLY A 57 -1.45 22.11 -8.78
N LEU A 58 -2.14 22.68 -9.75
CA LEU A 58 -1.63 22.89 -11.10
C LEU A 58 -1.62 24.39 -11.39
N SER A 59 -0.43 24.94 -11.59
CA SER A 59 -0.20 26.36 -11.80
C SER A 59 0.25 26.65 -13.23
N ASP A 60 -0.37 27.68 -13.82
CA ASP A 60 -0.04 28.17 -15.15
C ASP A 60 1.11 29.19 -15.09
N LEU A 61 2.28 28.79 -15.60
CA LEU A 61 3.48 29.62 -15.69
C LEU A 61 3.34 30.80 -16.67
N ALA A 62 2.29 30.86 -17.49
CA ALA A 62 1.99 32.03 -18.31
C ALA A 62 1.42 33.20 -17.48
N GLN A 63 0.98 32.95 -16.24
CA GLN A 63 0.43 33.99 -15.37
C GLN A 63 1.51 35.01 -14.95
N PRO A 64 1.20 36.31 -14.90
CA PRO A 64 2.18 37.38 -14.61
C PRO A 64 2.85 37.30 -13.23
N VAL A 65 2.29 36.52 -12.31
CA VAL A 65 2.87 36.29 -10.97
C VAL A 65 4.18 35.49 -11.04
N HIS A 66 4.42 34.77 -12.14
CA HIS A 66 5.62 33.98 -12.35
C HIS A 66 6.65 34.73 -13.18
N SER A 67 7.93 34.53 -12.87
CA SER A 67 9.01 35.11 -13.64
C SER A 67 9.00 34.59 -15.10
N PRO A 68 9.15 35.47 -16.10
CA PRO A 68 9.24 35.04 -17.49
C PRO A 68 10.38 34.03 -17.71
N GLY A 69 10.12 33.00 -18.50
CA GLY A 69 11.14 32.02 -18.90
C GLY A 69 11.41 30.89 -17.89
N LEU A 70 10.73 30.83 -16.74
CA LEU A 70 10.86 29.68 -15.83
C LEU A 70 10.48 28.37 -16.54
N PRO A 71 11.31 27.33 -16.56
CA PRO A 71 10.94 26.04 -17.15
C PRO A 71 9.79 25.39 -16.36
N ALA A 72 9.09 24.45 -16.98
CA ALA A 72 8.12 23.63 -16.25
C ALA A 72 8.86 22.85 -15.15
N HIS A 73 8.27 22.80 -13.95
CA HIS A 73 8.87 22.14 -12.80
C HIS A 73 7.82 21.76 -11.76
N VAL A 74 8.20 20.88 -10.85
CA VAL A 74 7.39 20.52 -9.69
C VAL A 74 7.94 21.24 -8.47
N SER A 75 7.10 21.98 -7.75
CA SER A 75 7.44 22.53 -6.43
C SER A 75 6.95 21.58 -5.33
N TYR A 76 7.81 21.25 -4.37
CA TYR A 76 7.46 20.36 -3.26
C TYR A 76 7.45 21.11 -1.93
N TYR A 77 6.52 20.74 -1.07
CA TYR A 77 6.23 21.46 0.17
C TYR A 77 6.42 20.53 1.37
N LEU A 78 7.40 20.86 2.21
CA LEU A 78 7.74 20.17 3.45
C LEU A 78 6.96 20.81 4.62
N ALA A 79 6.12 20.01 5.28
CA ALA A 79 5.35 20.47 6.43
C ALA A 79 6.26 20.76 7.63
N VAL A 80 6.15 21.97 8.20
CA VAL A 80 6.87 22.37 9.40
C VAL A 80 5.95 23.05 10.42
N ASP A 81 6.38 23.03 11.67
CA ASP A 81 5.70 23.65 12.80
C ASP A 81 5.77 25.18 12.78
N ASP A 82 6.92 25.74 12.37
CA ASP A 82 7.18 27.17 12.32
C ASP A 82 8.06 27.53 11.12
N VAL A 83 7.48 28.14 10.09
CA VAL A 83 8.20 28.48 8.85
C VAL A 83 9.30 29.51 9.10
N ASP A 84 9.05 30.53 9.91
CA ASP A 84 10.01 31.61 10.14
C ASP A 84 11.25 31.08 10.87
N HIS A 85 11.02 30.32 11.95
CA HIS A 85 12.10 29.74 12.72
C HIS A 85 12.92 28.74 11.87
N ARG A 86 12.25 27.85 11.14
CA ARG A 86 12.91 26.83 10.32
C ARG A 86 13.66 27.44 9.14
N THR A 87 13.15 28.49 8.54
CA THR A 87 13.87 29.26 7.51
C THR A 87 15.13 29.92 8.08
N ALA A 88 15.07 30.50 9.28
CA ALA A 88 16.24 31.09 9.92
C ALA A 88 17.32 30.03 10.21
N VAL A 89 16.93 28.90 10.80
CA VAL A 89 17.84 27.75 11.05
C VAL A 89 18.42 27.21 9.74
N ALA A 90 17.62 27.10 8.69
CA ALA A 90 18.10 26.65 7.38
C ALA A 90 19.16 27.61 6.81
N ALA A 91 18.92 28.92 6.90
CA ALA A 91 19.86 29.93 6.41
C ALA A 91 21.20 29.90 7.19
N GLU A 92 21.14 29.75 8.51
CA GLU A 92 22.34 29.57 9.35
C GLU A 92 23.13 28.29 8.97
N ASN A 93 22.43 27.25 8.52
CA ASN A 93 23.02 25.99 8.07
C ASN A 93 23.34 25.96 6.56
N GLY A 94 23.42 27.13 5.91
CA GLY A 94 23.94 27.28 4.55
C GLY A 94 22.91 27.14 3.42
N ALA A 95 21.61 27.19 3.73
CA ALA A 95 20.59 27.35 2.70
C ALA A 95 20.54 28.80 2.20
N GLN A 96 20.23 28.98 0.92
CA GLN A 96 19.87 30.27 0.37
C GLN A 96 18.35 30.46 0.44
N VAL A 97 17.89 31.58 1.01
CA VAL A 97 16.47 31.93 1.02
C VAL A 97 16.08 32.52 -0.34
N LEU A 98 15.32 31.76 -1.13
CA LEU A 98 14.83 32.20 -2.44
C LEU A 98 13.56 33.05 -2.30
N LEU A 99 12.63 32.63 -1.44
CA LEU A 99 11.44 33.38 -1.05
C LEU A 99 11.36 33.44 0.49
N PRO A 100 11.48 34.65 1.09
CA PRO A 100 11.33 34.83 2.54
C PRO A 100 9.96 34.37 3.05
N PRO A 101 9.81 34.07 4.36
CA PRO A 101 8.53 33.66 4.93
C PRO A 101 7.41 34.69 4.69
N PHE A 102 6.29 34.24 4.13
CA PHE A 102 5.07 35.05 3.95
C PHE A 102 3.79 34.22 4.09
N ASP A 103 2.67 34.91 4.29
CA ASP A 103 1.35 34.28 4.36
C ASP A 103 0.79 34.03 2.96
N ALA A 104 0.53 32.76 2.65
CA ALA A 104 -0.13 32.34 1.42
C ALA A 104 -1.66 32.43 1.58
N GLY A 105 -2.17 33.66 1.72
CA GLY A 105 -3.59 33.89 2.00
C GLY A 105 -4.03 33.30 3.34
N ASP A 106 -5.19 32.66 3.35
CA ASP A 106 -5.76 31.94 4.50
C ASP A 106 -5.29 30.48 4.58
N GLN A 107 -4.63 29.95 3.55
CA GLN A 107 -4.25 28.53 3.44
C GLN A 107 -3.09 28.14 4.38
N GLY A 108 -2.12 29.03 4.57
CA GLY A 108 -0.93 28.72 5.34
C GLY A 108 0.18 29.77 5.25
N ARG A 109 1.33 29.40 5.81
CA ARG A 109 2.56 30.19 5.74
C ARG A 109 3.63 29.42 4.98
N ILE A 110 4.42 30.11 4.17
CA ILE A 110 5.38 29.49 3.24
C ILE A 110 6.70 30.24 3.18
N SER A 111 7.79 29.51 2.93
CA SER A 111 9.08 30.04 2.48
C SER A 111 9.68 29.06 1.46
N THR A 112 10.50 29.54 0.52
CA THR A 112 11.20 28.69 -0.45
C THR A 112 12.70 28.88 -0.31
N LEU A 113 13.42 27.76 -0.26
CA LEU A 113 14.84 27.69 0.00
C LEU A 113 15.56 26.93 -1.11
N ILE A 114 16.84 27.21 -1.29
CA ILE A 114 17.79 26.34 -1.97
C ILE A 114 18.68 25.75 -0.88
N ASP A 115 18.68 24.43 -0.74
CA ASP A 115 19.47 23.74 0.28
C ASP A 115 20.99 23.78 -0.04
N PRO A 116 21.86 23.35 0.90
CA PRO A 116 23.31 23.43 0.71
C PRO A 116 23.87 22.56 -0.42
N VAL A 117 23.09 21.59 -0.92
CA VAL A 117 23.48 20.78 -2.08
C VAL A 117 22.94 21.34 -3.39
N GLY A 118 22.04 22.33 -3.33
CA GLY A 118 21.51 23.10 -4.46
C GLY A 118 20.07 22.76 -4.86
N ALA A 119 19.36 21.92 -4.10
CA ALA A 119 17.98 21.56 -4.42
C ALA A 119 16.98 22.57 -3.83
N VAL A 120 15.93 22.87 -4.59
CA VAL A 120 14.86 23.77 -4.18
C VAL A 120 13.82 23.03 -3.36
N VAL A 121 13.43 23.59 -2.21
CA VAL A 121 12.37 23.06 -1.33
C VAL A 121 11.55 24.20 -0.74
N SER A 122 10.23 24.02 -0.60
CA SER A 122 9.38 24.98 0.11
C SER A 122 9.01 24.46 1.49
N LEU A 123 9.13 25.28 2.51
CA LEU A 123 8.61 25.02 3.85
C LEU A 123 7.17 25.48 3.92
N TRP A 124 6.29 24.67 4.50
CA TRP A 124 4.85 24.93 4.56
C TRP A 124 4.30 24.69 5.96
N ARG A 125 3.56 25.66 6.49
CA ARG A 125 2.73 25.46 7.68
C ARG A 125 1.26 25.61 7.28
N PRO A 126 0.48 24.52 7.23
CA PRO A 126 -0.92 24.60 6.87
C PRO A 126 -1.77 25.21 7.99
N ARG A 127 -2.81 25.97 7.61
CA ARG A 127 -3.88 26.42 8.51
C ARG A 127 -5.10 25.49 8.53
N GLY A 128 -5.36 24.75 7.43
CA GLY A 128 -6.54 23.87 7.31
C GLY A 128 -6.36 22.57 6.51
N PHE A 129 -5.19 22.34 5.91
CA PHE A 129 -4.91 21.14 5.09
C PHE A 129 -3.89 20.22 5.78
N ALA A 130 -4.19 18.93 5.90
CA ALA A 130 -3.37 17.99 6.67
C ALA A 130 -2.21 17.36 5.88
N GLY A 131 -2.05 17.67 4.59
CA GLY A 131 -1.03 17.04 3.75
C GLY A 131 -1.53 15.80 3.02
N TRP A 132 -0.61 15.12 2.32
CA TRP A 132 -0.82 13.78 1.77
C TRP A 132 -1.20 12.77 2.87
N PRO A 133 -1.98 11.73 2.56
CA PRO A 133 -2.30 10.68 3.52
C PRO A 133 -1.05 9.95 4.03
N VAL A 134 -1.03 9.60 5.32
CA VAL A 134 0.11 8.95 6.02
C VAL A 134 0.18 7.44 5.75
N SER A 135 -0.58 6.92 4.82
CA SER A 135 -0.48 5.55 4.32
C SER A 135 -1.01 5.59 2.90
N PRO A 136 -0.44 4.87 1.91
CA PRO A 136 -1.07 4.74 0.61
C PRO A 136 -2.46 4.13 0.87
N PRO A 137 -3.54 4.93 0.75
CA PRO A 137 -4.89 4.39 0.80
C PRO A 137 -5.13 3.69 -0.54
N ASP A 138 -5.64 2.48 -0.45
CA ASP A 138 -6.14 1.63 -1.52
C ASP A 138 -5.17 1.32 -2.68
N GLU A 139 -4.89 0.02 -2.84
CA GLU A 139 -4.18 -0.53 -3.99
C GLU A 139 -4.87 -0.07 -5.29
N GLY A 140 -4.38 0.98 -5.94
CA GLY A 140 -4.86 1.39 -7.27
C GLY A 140 -4.58 2.85 -7.64
N ALA A 141 -4.63 3.77 -6.68
CA ALA A 141 -4.36 5.18 -6.94
C ALA A 141 -2.86 5.46 -6.90
N ALA A 142 -2.34 6.12 -7.93
CA ALA A 142 -0.93 6.48 -8.05
C ALA A 142 -0.57 7.61 -7.06
N ILE A 143 -0.50 7.29 -5.76
CA ILE A 143 -0.38 8.29 -4.69
C ILE A 143 1.10 8.60 -4.37
N PRO A 144 1.45 9.88 -4.15
CA PRO A 144 2.75 10.29 -3.62
C PRO A 144 3.06 9.58 -2.29
N HIS A 145 4.19 8.88 -2.19
CA HIS A 145 4.53 8.14 -0.96
C HIS A 145 5.94 8.39 -0.43
N HIS A 146 6.89 8.80 -1.29
CA HIS A 146 8.29 8.92 -0.90
C HIS A 146 9.03 9.95 -1.72
N MET A 147 9.91 10.73 -1.09
CA MET A 147 10.72 11.73 -1.78
C MET A 147 12.16 11.24 -1.94
N VAL A 148 12.79 11.59 -3.06
CA VAL A 148 14.19 11.27 -3.32
C VAL A 148 14.94 12.55 -3.66
N LEU A 149 16.01 12.84 -2.94
CA LEU A 149 16.98 13.86 -3.32
C LEU A 149 18.23 13.18 -3.83
N ALA A 150 18.48 13.28 -5.14
CA ALA A 150 19.71 12.82 -5.75
C ALA A 150 20.69 13.99 -5.84
N CYS A 151 21.86 13.88 -5.22
CA CYS A 151 22.88 14.93 -5.21
C CYS A 151 24.30 14.36 -5.05
N ALA A 152 25.33 15.19 -5.27
CA ALA A 152 26.72 14.78 -5.15
C ALA A 152 27.15 14.47 -3.70
N ASP A 153 26.48 15.06 -2.69
CA ASP A 153 26.80 14.85 -1.27
C ASP A 153 25.53 14.56 -0.44
N PRO A 154 25.06 13.29 -0.44
CA PRO A 154 23.85 12.90 0.28
C PRO A 154 23.95 13.07 1.80
N GLU A 155 25.15 12.93 2.38
CA GLU A 155 25.34 13.09 3.84
C GLU A 155 25.17 14.54 4.25
N ARG A 156 25.72 15.48 3.46
CA ARG A 156 25.51 16.92 3.72
C ARG A 156 24.03 17.29 3.65
N ALA A 157 23.29 16.75 2.68
CA ALA A 157 21.85 16.94 2.63
C ALA A 157 21.14 16.36 3.86
N ARG A 158 21.42 15.09 4.24
CA ARG A 158 20.84 14.47 5.44
C ARG A 158 21.10 15.29 6.70
N HIS A 159 22.32 15.74 6.89
CA HIS A 159 22.71 16.56 8.04
C HIS A 159 21.95 17.90 8.05
N PHE A 160 21.88 18.58 6.91
CA PHE A 160 21.14 19.83 6.77
C PHE A 160 19.66 19.67 7.14
N TYR A 161 18.96 18.71 6.52
CA TYR A 161 17.53 18.53 6.78
C TYR A 161 17.28 18.11 8.23
N THR A 162 18.09 17.20 8.79
CA THR A 162 17.98 16.79 10.20
C THR A 162 18.22 17.95 11.16
N GLY A 163 19.20 18.82 10.88
CA GLY A 163 19.46 20.02 11.67
C GLY A 163 18.33 21.03 11.60
N MET A 164 17.75 21.23 10.40
CA MET A 164 16.63 22.14 10.18
C MET A 164 15.36 21.66 10.89
N THR A 165 14.99 20.38 10.79
CA THR A 165 13.74 19.83 11.35
C THR A 165 13.87 19.29 12.77
N GLY A 166 15.10 19.07 13.25
CA GLY A 166 15.40 18.44 14.54
C GLY A 166 15.26 16.92 14.56
N ALA A 167 14.89 16.30 13.43
CA ALA A 167 14.77 14.85 13.28
C ALA A 167 14.93 14.45 11.79
N PRO A 168 15.40 13.23 11.48
CA PRO A 168 15.43 12.76 10.10
C PRO A 168 14.06 12.82 9.44
N LEU A 169 14.02 13.11 8.14
CA LEU A 169 12.77 13.06 7.35
C LEU A 169 12.29 11.60 7.24
N SER A 170 11.05 11.33 7.61
CA SER A 170 10.48 9.96 7.69
C SER A 170 10.21 9.32 6.32
N ARG A 171 10.15 10.12 5.25
CA ARG A 171 9.78 9.71 3.87
C ARG A 171 10.64 10.36 2.80
N ALA A 172 11.93 10.47 3.09
CA ALA A 172 12.90 10.94 2.13
C ALA A 172 14.11 10.02 2.09
N THR A 173 14.65 9.80 0.90
CA THR A 173 15.94 9.16 0.70
C THR A 173 16.88 10.10 -0.03
N PHE A 174 18.13 10.12 0.43
CA PHE A 174 19.19 10.89 -0.18
C PHE A 174 20.12 9.91 -0.90
N LEU A 175 20.23 10.06 -2.22
CA LEU A 175 21.01 9.18 -3.09
C LEU A 175 22.17 9.93 -3.71
N GLU A 176 23.29 9.24 -3.89
CA GLU A 176 24.43 9.78 -4.62
C GLU A 176 24.09 9.86 -6.12
N ALA A 177 24.21 11.05 -6.69
CA ALA A 177 23.97 11.30 -8.11
C ALA A 177 25.27 11.26 -8.92
N PRO A 178 25.23 10.85 -10.20
CA PRO A 178 26.39 10.94 -11.08
C PRO A 178 26.94 12.36 -11.17
N ALA A 179 28.27 12.49 -11.28
CA ALA A 179 28.96 13.77 -11.39
C ALA A 179 28.36 14.63 -12.52
N GLY A 180 28.08 15.90 -12.22
CA GLY A 180 27.48 16.87 -13.16
C GLY A 180 25.94 16.88 -13.18
N SER A 181 25.27 16.00 -12.44
CA SER A 181 23.81 16.03 -12.29
C SER A 181 23.35 17.20 -11.42
N ALA A 182 22.34 17.93 -11.86
CA ALA A 182 21.74 18.98 -11.03
C ALA A 182 20.94 18.37 -9.86
N PRO A 183 21.15 18.85 -8.63
CA PRO A 183 20.43 18.39 -7.44
C PRO A 183 18.94 18.76 -7.57
N HIS A 184 18.05 17.78 -7.39
CA HIS A 184 16.62 18.04 -7.38
C HIS A 184 15.87 16.99 -6.56
N TRP A 185 14.75 17.43 -6.00
CA TRP A 185 13.78 16.54 -5.39
C TRP A 185 12.97 15.85 -6.48
N GLU A 186 12.75 14.55 -6.31
CA GLU A 186 11.84 13.75 -7.10
C GLU A 186 10.81 13.12 -6.19
N LEU A 187 9.55 13.20 -6.59
CA LEU A 187 8.50 12.45 -5.95
C LEU A 187 8.40 11.04 -6.53
N SER A 188 8.36 10.06 -5.64
CA SER A 188 8.04 8.67 -5.94
C SER A 188 6.52 8.45 -5.86
N VAL A 189 5.99 7.87 -6.92
CA VAL A 189 4.61 7.46 -7.07
C VAL A 189 4.59 5.95 -7.26
N ALA A 190 3.83 5.27 -6.43
CA ALA A 190 3.69 3.81 -6.48
C ALA A 190 2.65 3.45 -7.55
N VAL A 191 3.03 2.61 -8.51
CA VAL A 191 2.13 2.10 -9.55
C VAL A 191 2.21 0.58 -9.65
N ARG A 192 1.11 -0.08 -10.02
CA ARG A 192 1.07 -1.56 -10.11
C ARG A 192 2.01 -2.12 -11.17
N ASP A 193 2.12 -1.42 -12.30
CA ASP A 193 2.88 -1.84 -13.47
C ASP A 193 3.62 -0.62 -14.07
N PRO A 194 4.85 -0.33 -13.61
CA PRO A 194 5.64 0.79 -14.12
C PRO A 194 5.91 0.73 -15.62
N ASP A 195 6.04 -0.47 -16.19
CA ASP A 195 6.33 -0.66 -17.62
C ASP A 195 5.13 -0.28 -18.48
N ARG A 196 3.92 -0.66 -18.06
CA ARG A 196 2.68 -0.24 -18.72
C ARG A 196 2.47 1.26 -18.61
N VAL A 197 2.75 1.86 -17.45
CA VAL A 197 2.67 3.33 -17.27
C VAL A 197 3.69 4.03 -18.18
N ALA A 198 4.92 3.53 -18.25
CA ALA A 198 5.96 4.08 -19.12
C ALA A 198 5.62 3.94 -20.61
N ALA A 199 5.04 2.81 -21.03
CA ALA A 199 4.56 2.62 -22.40
C ALA A 199 3.45 3.61 -22.74
N ARG A 200 2.46 3.77 -21.84
CA ARG A 200 1.36 4.72 -22.01
C ARG A 200 1.84 6.16 -22.09
N ALA A 201 2.84 6.53 -21.29
CA ALA A 201 3.44 7.85 -21.34
C ALA A 201 4.09 8.15 -22.70
N ARG A 202 4.83 7.20 -23.27
CA ARG A 202 5.45 7.34 -24.59
C ARG A 202 4.41 7.53 -25.70
N GLU A 203 3.29 6.82 -25.64
CA GLU A 203 2.17 7.00 -26.59
C GLU A 203 1.59 8.42 -26.54
N LEU A 204 1.65 9.08 -25.39
CA LEU A 204 1.12 10.42 -25.15
C LEU A 204 2.20 11.52 -25.27
N GLY A 205 3.37 11.22 -25.83
CA GLY A 205 4.44 12.18 -26.06
C GLY A 205 5.33 12.46 -24.85
N GLY A 206 5.18 11.70 -23.77
CA GLY A 206 6.11 11.72 -22.64
C GLY A 206 7.32 10.81 -22.88
N GLU A 207 8.25 10.82 -21.93
CA GLU A 207 9.46 10.01 -21.97
C GLU A 207 9.57 9.12 -20.72
N SER A 208 10.34 8.04 -20.82
CA SER A 208 10.68 7.19 -19.69
C SER A 208 12.18 6.86 -19.70
N ALA A 209 12.84 7.01 -18.56
CA ALA A 209 14.26 6.68 -18.39
C ALA A 209 14.51 5.94 -17.08
N THR A 210 15.68 5.34 -16.90
CA THR A 210 16.08 4.78 -15.60
C THR A 210 16.59 5.90 -14.69
N ALA A 211 16.00 6.02 -13.51
CA ALA A 211 16.38 6.98 -12.49
C ALA A 211 17.55 6.45 -11.63
N THR A 212 18.23 7.36 -10.93
CA THR A 212 19.24 7.01 -9.91
C THR A 212 18.65 6.03 -8.90
N GLY A 213 19.32 4.91 -8.61
CA GLY A 213 18.76 3.86 -7.74
C GLY A 213 17.83 2.87 -8.43
N GLY A 214 17.76 2.85 -9.76
CA GLY A 214 17.16 1.76 -10.55
C GLY A 214 15.65 1.81 -10.78
N ALA A 215 14.95 2.82 -10.23
CA ALA A 215 13.52 3.03 -10.50
C ALA A 215 13.28 3.64 -11.88
N ALA A 216 12.06 3.55 -12.41
CA ALA A 216 11.71 4.26 -13.65
C ALA A 216 11.44 5.74 -13.34
N ARG A 217 11.91 6.64 -14.22
CA ARG A 217 11.56 8.07 -14.24
C ARG A 217 10.63 8.30 -15.42
N LEU A 218 9.51 8.93 -15.13
CA LEU A 218 8.53 9.39 -16.10
C LEU A 218 8.74 10.90 -16.32
N SER A 219 8.72 11.34 -17.58
CA SER A 219 8.69 12.75 -17.97
C SER A 219 7.44 13.04 -18.80
N SER A 220 6.69 14.08 -18.45
CA SER A 220 5.63 14.63 -19.29
C SER A 220 6.19 15.35 -20.53
N PRO A 221 5.36 15.66 -21.56
CA PRO A 221 5.80 16.44 -22.73
C PRO A 221 6.42 17.80 -22.39
N GLU A 222 5.94 18.45 -21.33
CA GLU A 222 6.48 19.73 -20.83
C GLU A 222 7.75 19.56 -19.97
N GLY A 223 8.19 18.32 -19.73
CA GLY A 223 9.40 18.03 -18.96
C GLY A 223 9.20 17.89 -17.45
N LEU A 224 7.96 17.85 -16.95
CA LEU A 224 7.69 17.52 -15.53
C LEU A 224 8.06 16.07 -15.26
N THR A 225 8.90 15.83 -14.26
CA THR A 225 9.42 14.50 -13.93
C THR A 225 8.83 13.95 -12.63
N LEU A 226 8.57 12.64 -12.62
CA LEU A 226 8.18 11.86 -11.45
C LEU A 226 8.92 10.53 -11.46
N ARG A 227 9.20 9.99 -10.27
CA ARG A 227 9.73 8.63 -10.12
C ARG A 227 8.56 7.66 -10.00
N LEU A 228 8.60 6.59 -10.78
CA LEU A 228 7.71 5.46 -10.66
C LEU A 228 8.41 4.37 -9.86
N THR A 229 7.81 3.99 -8.74
CA THR A 229 8.15 2.76 -8.04
C THR A 229 7.02 1.77 -8.28
N THR A 230 7.34 0.48 -8.26
CA THR A 230 6.29 -0.51 -8.16
C THR A 230 5.65 -0.34 -6.79
N THR A 231 4.32 -0.27 -6.71
CA THR A 231 3.64 -0.49 -5.44
C THR A 231 4.23 -1.77 -4.86
N PRO A 232 4.74 -1.78 -3.60
CA PRO A 232 5.17 -3.02 -3.01
C PRO A 232 4.02 -4.01 -3.21
N ARG A 233 4.23 -5.08 -3.99
CA ARG A 233 3.48 -6.30 -3.70
C ARG A 233 3.80 -6.50 -2.23
N ASP A 234 2.80 -6.51 -1.36
CA ASP A 234 3.01 -7.09 -0.04
C ASP A 234 3.75 -8.40 -0.30
N PRO A 235 5.02 -8.52 0.13
CA PRO A 235 5.90 -9.55 -0.38
C PRO A 235 5.19 -10.87 -0.15
N ALA A 236 5.01 -11.62 -1.24
CA ALA A 236 4.24 -12.84 -1.20
C ALA A 236 4.78 -13.70 -0.05
N PHE A 237 3.91 -14.01 0.91
CA PHE A 237 4.29 -14.88 2.02
C PHE A 237 4.55 -16.29 1.50
N LEU A 238 3.74 -16.70 0.52
CA LEU A 238 3.82 -17.98 -0.12
C LEU A 238 3.38 -17.86 -1.57
N GLU A 239 4.08 -18.61 -2.42
CA GLU A 239 3.89 -18.64 -3.85
C GLU A 239 3.83 -20.09 -4.31
N THR A 240 2.82 -20.44 -5.10
CA THR A 240 2.65 -21.76 -5.72
C THR A 240 2.52 -21.61 -7.23
N ASP A 241 2.39 -22.68 -7.99
CA ASP A 241 2.24 -22.59 -9.44
C ASP A 241 1.15 -21.60 -9.87
N ARG A 242 0.03 -21.54 -9.14
CA ARG A 242 -1.13 -20.71 -9.53
C ARG A 242 -1.55 -19.67 -8.50
N LEU A 243 -1.01 -19.69 -7.28
CA LEU A 243 -1.41 -18.79 -6.20
C LEU A 243 -0.29 -17.90 -5.72
N VAL A 244 -0.68 -16.68 -5.35
CA VAL A 244 0.08 -15.79 -4.48
C VAL A 244 -0.73 -15.59 -3.21
N LEU A 245 -0.14 -15.97 -2.06
CA LEU A 245 -0.69 -15.66 -0.74
C LEU A 245 0.09 -14.48 -0.16
N ARG A 246 -0.59 -13.37 0.07
CA ARG A 246 -0.02 -12.17 0.71
C ARG A 246 -0.74 -11.84 2.01
N PRO A 247 -0.09 -11.20 3.00
CA PRO A 247 -0.77 -10.71 4.19
C PRO A 247 -2.05 -9.93 3.83
N ALA A 248 -3.11 -10.08 4.62
CA ALA A 248 -4.33 -9.30 4.45
C ALA A 248 -4.11 -7.86 4.91
N THR A 249 -4.73 -6.89 4.25
CA THR A 249 -4.64 -5.46 4.58
C THR A 249 -6.04 -4.87 4.74
N ALA A 250 -6.14 -3.66 5.29
CA ALA A 250 -7.42 -2.96 5.38
C ALA A 250 -8.05 -2.71 3.99
N ALA A 251 -7.23 -2.63 2.94
CA ALA A 251 -7.69 -2.43 1.56
C ALA A 251 -8.45 -3.65 0.98
N ASP A 252 -8.36 -4.81 1.62
CA ASP A 252 -9.07 -6.02 1.18
C ASP A 252 -10.56 -6.03 1.60
N ALA A 253 -11.04 -5.02 2.32
CA ALA A 253 -12.42 -4.96 2.79
C ALA A 253 -13.49 -5.12 1.68
N PRO A 254 -13.38 -4.50 0.48
CA PRO A 254 -14.36 -4.69 -0.58
C PRO A 254 -14.39 -6.13 -1.10
N ASP A 255 -13.21 -6.76 -1.27
CA ASP A 255 -13.09 -8.15 -1.72
C ASP A 255 -13.67 -9.12 -0.67
N LEU A 256 -13.40 -8.88 0.62
CA LEU A 256 -13.95 -9.64 1.74
C LEU A 256 -15.46 -9.46 1.88
N LEU A 257 -15.96 -8.24 1.69
CA LEU A 257 -17.40 -7.96 1.69
C LEU A 257 -18.10 -8.71 0.57
N ALA A 258 -17.54 -8.70 -0.65
CA ALA A 258 -18.10 -9.43 -1.77
C ALA A 258 -18.09 -10.95 -1.53
N LEU A 259 -17.02 -11.49 -0.96
CA LEU A 259 -16.91 -12.90 -0.58
C LEU A 259 -17.97 -13.32 0.44
N ASP A 260 -18.15 -12.50 1.48
CA ASP A 260 -19.07 -12.78 2.59
C ASP A 260 -20.53 -12.43 2.27
N ASN A 261 -20.80 -11.82 1.11
CA ASN A 261 -22.15 -11.61 0.59
C ASN A 261 -22.56 -12.65 -0.47
N ASP A 262 -21.70 -13.62 -0.82
CA ASP A 262 -22.11 -14.79 -1.58
C ASP A 262 -22.78 -15.81 -0.63
N PRO A 263 -24.10 -16.06 -0.73
CA PRO A 263 -24.82 -16.95 0.18
C PRO A 263 -24.33 -18.40 0.07
N ALA A 264 -23.76 -18.82 -1.06
CA ALA A 264 -23.19 -20.15 -1.21
C ALA A 264 -21.89 -20.28 -0.42
N VAL A 265 -21.06 -19.23 -0.41
CA VAL A 265 -19.80 -19.19 0.35
C VAL A 265 -20.08 -19.20 1.86
N MET A 266 -21.09 -18.46 2.31
CA MET A 266 -21.41 -18.31 3.72
C MET A 266 -22.38 -19.36 4.28
N ARG A 267 -22.84 -20.31 3.44
CA ARG A 267 -23.82 -21.35 3.80
C ARG A 267 -23.47 -22.07 5.11
N TYR A 268 -22.25 -22.55 5.25
CA TYR A 268 -21.79 -23.32 6.42
C TYR A 268 -21.16 -22.45 7.53
N ILE A 269 -21.25 -21.12 7.41
CA ILE A 269 -20.69 -20.17 8.40
C ILE A 269 -21.81 -19.48 9.17
N ASN A 270 -22.79 -18.93 8.45
CA ASN A 270 -23.89 -18.16 9.05
C ASN A 270 -25.24 -18.44 8.36
N GLY A 271 -25.35 -19.55 7.62
CA GLY A 271 -26.54 -19.89 6.84
C GLY A 271 -26.70 -19.10 5.53
N GLY A 272 -25.64 -18.46 5.03
CA GLY A 272 -25.70 -17.66 3.80
C GLY A 272 -26.25 -16.25 3.99
N ARG A 273 -26.27 -15.76 5.24
CA ARG A 273 -26.74 -14.40 5.54
C ARG A 273 -25.70 -13.36 5.07
N PRO A 274 -26.13 -12.32 4.35
CA PRO A 274 -25.29 -11.18 3.97
C PRO A 274 -24.55 -10.58 5.16
N THR A 275 -23.25 -10.35 5.00
CA THR A 275 -22.42 -9.65 5.99
C THR A 275 -22.40 -8.15 5.68
N SER A 276 -22.57 -7.31 6.70
CA SER A 276 -22.54 -5.86 6.53
C SER A 276 -21.12 -5.32 6.36
N ALA A 277 -20.96 -4.14 5.74
CA ALA A 277 -19.66 -3.47 5.66
C ALA A 277 -19.12 -3.07 7.05
N GLU A 278 -20.00 -2.84 8.02
CA GLU A 278 -19.64 -2.60 9.41
C GLU A 278 -19.06 -3.86 10.06
N ASP A 279 -19.70 -5.03 9.89
CA ASP A 279 -19.16 -6.31 10.38
C ASP A 279 -17.80 -6.63 9.75
N ILE A 280 -17.61 -6.35 8.45
CA ILE A 280 -16.30 -6.51 7.82
C ILE A 280 -15.25 -5.63 8.49
N ARG A 281 -15.58 -4.35 8.74
CA ARG A 281 -14.65 -3.38 9.33
C ARG A 281 -14.33 -3.67 10.78
N ASP A 282 -15.34 -4.03 11.57
CA ASP A 282 -15.26 -4.00 13.03
C ASP A 282 -15.05 -5.40 13.61
N ARG A 283 -15.24 -6.47 12.81
CA ARG A 283 -15.09 -7.86 13.25
C ARG A 283 -14.12 -8.65 12.38
N THR A 284 -14.29 -8.63 11.05
CA THR A 284 -13.47 -9.46 10.15
C THR A 284 -12.06 -8.90 10.01
N LEU A 285 -11.91 -7.62 9.67
CA LEU A 285 -10.61 -6.99 9.47
C LEU A 285 -9.71 -7.06 10.71
N PRO A 286 -10.16 -6.72 11.93
CA PRO A 286 -9.31 -6.79 13.12
C PRO A 286 -8.71 -8.18 13.34
N ARG A 287 -9.46 -9.24 13.03
CA ARG A 287 -8.97 -10.62 13.11
C ARG A 287 -7.93 -10.92 12.03
N LEU A 288 -8.16 -10.50 10.79
CA LEU A 288 -7.24 -10.73 9.67
C LEU A 288 -5.94 -9.90 9.77
N LEU A 289 -5.97 -8.79 10.49
CA LEU A 289 -4.84 -7.87 10.69
C LEU A 289 -4.06 -8.13 11.98
N HIS A 290 -4.50 -9.07 12.81
CA HIS A 290 -3.84 -9.40 14.08
C HIS A 290 -2.48 -10.07 13.82
N ASP A 291 -1.43 -9.60 14.48
CA ASP A 291 -0.09 -10.17 14.35
C ASP A 291 0.17 -11.19 15.47
N HIS A 292 0.48 -12.42 15.08
CA HIS A 292 0.84 -13.50 15.99
C HIS A 292 2.35 -13.57 16.19
N ALA A 293 2.85 -12.96 17.28
CA ALA A 293 4.28 -12.88 17.57
C ALA A 293 4.99 -14.25 17.63
N CYS A 294 4.31 -15.31 18.07
CA CYS A 294 4.89 -16.65 18.16
C CYS A 294 5.23 -17.28 16.79
N THR A 295 4.53 -16.89 15.73
CA THR A 295 4.82 -17.33 14.35
C THR A 295 5.51 -16.24 13.52
N GLY A 296 5.50 -14.98 14.00
CA GLY A 296 5.96 -13.83 13.23
C GLY A 296 5.07 -13.52 12.02
N THR A 297 3.80 -13.94 12.04
CA THR A 297 2.87 -13.78 10.90
C THR A 297 1.50 -13.26 11.35
N ARG A 298 0.67 -12.82 10.39
CA ARG A 298 -0.75 -12.49 10.62
C ARG A 298 -1.67 -13.70 10.80
N GLY A 299 -1.18 -14.91 10.49
CA GLY A 299 -2.02 -16.11 10.44
C GLY A 299 -3.09 -16.11 9.34
N TYR A 300 -3.28 -15.02 8.59
CA TYR A 300 -4.24 -14.86 7.51
C TYR A 300 -3.58 -14.27 6.25
N TRP A 301 -3.93 -14.82 5.09
CA TRP A 301 -3.42 -14.37 3.80
C TRP A 301 -4.51 -14.30 2.74
N ILE A 302 -4.48 -13.23 1.95
CA ILE A 302 -5.30 -13.06 0.76
C ILE A 302 -4.71 -13.89 -0.37
N ALA A 303 -5.57 -14.69 -1.00
CA ALA A 303 -5.23 -15.49 -2.15
C ALA A 303 -5.58 -14.75 -3.43
N ARG A 304 -4.57 -14.57 -4.29
CA ARG A 304 -4.76 -14.09 -5.66
C ARG A 304 -4.24 -15.12 -6.66
N GLU A 305 -4.90 -15.21 -7.81
CA GLU A 305 -4.39 -16.00 -8.94
C GLU A 305 -3.12 -15.33 -9.47
N ARG A 306 -2.03 -16.10 -9.60
CA ARG A 306 -0.69 -15.59 -9.94
C ARG A 306 -0.68 -14.76 -11.23
N ASP A 307 -1.29 -15.28 -12.28
CA ASP A 307 -1.16 -14.71 -13.62
C ASP A 307 -2.07 -13.49 -13.84
N THR A 308 -3.25 -13.50 -13.21
CA THR A 308 -4.28 -12.47 -13.45
C THR A 308 -4.41 -11.46 -12.31
N GLY A 309 -3.89 -11.79 -11.12
CA GLY A 309 -4.10 -11.02 -9.89
C GLY A 309 -5.53 -11.10 -9.34
N ALA A 310 -6.40 -11.94 -9.93
CA ALA A 310 -7.79 -12.07 -9.52
C ALA A 310 -7.88 -12.52 -8.06
N PHE A 311 -8.72 -11.84 -7.27
CA PHE A 311 -9.01 -12.24 -5.90
C PHE A 311 -9.71 -13.61 -5.91
N LEU A 312 -9.19 -14.55 -5.12
CA LEU A 312 -9.75 -15.90 -5.00
C LEU A 312 -10.39 -16.14 -3.64
N GLY A 313 -10.00 -15.38 -2.62
CA GLY A 313 -10.44 -15.58 -1.23
C GLY A 313 -9.29 -15.39 -0.25
N TRP A 314 -9.33 -16.11 0.86
CA TRP A 314 -8.28 -16.10 1.88
C TRP A 314 -7.98 -17.50 2.43
N PHE A 315 -6.78 -17.66 2.97
CA PHE A 315 -6.32 -18.82 3.75
C PHE A 315 -5.90 -18.37 5.14
N GLU A 316 -6.05 -19.26 6.11
CA GLU A 316 -5.50 -19.08 7.46
C GLU A 316 -4.62 -20.27 7.86
N LEU A 317 -3.61 -19.97 8.65
CA LEU A 317 -2.76 -20.89 9.38
C LEU A 317 -2.34 -20.16 10.66
N ARG A 318 -3.26 -20.10 11.62
CA ARG A 318 -3.12 -19.28 12.82
C ARG A 318 -2.84 -20.16 14.04
N PRO A 319 -2.02 -19.72 15.00
CA PRO A 319 -1.86 -20.46 16.25
C PRO A 319 -3.17 -20.49 17.05
N LEU A 320 -3.39 -21.58 17.77
CA LEU A 320 -4.51 -21.69 18.72
C LEU A 320 -4.22 -20.95 20.04
N ASP A 321 -2.94 -20.77 20.37
CA ASP A 321 -2.44 -19.93 21.47
C ASP A 321 -1.38 -18.98 20.93
N ASP A 322 -1.59 -17.66 21.07
CA ASP A 322 -0.67 -16.62 20.58
C ASP A 322 0.75 -16.67 21.16
N ARG A 323 0.98 -17.52 22.17
CA ARG A 323 2.29 -17.73 22.81
C ARG A 323 3.00 -18.99 22.33
N ASP A 324 2.34 -19.87 21.59
CA ASP A 324 2.87 -21.17 21.17
C ASP A 324 2.59 -21.44 19.69
N PRO A 325 3.63 -21.52 18.84
CA PRO A 325 3.45 -21.82 17.42
C PRO A 325 3.19 -23.31 17.14
N ALA A 326 3.29 -24.20 18.14
CA ALA A 326 3.30 -25.64 17.92
C ALA A 326 1.98 -26.17 17.36
N VAL A 327 0.83 -25.58 17.74
CA VAL A 327 -0.49 -26.02 17.28
C VAL A 327 -1.23 -24.88 16.59
N VAL A 328 -1.54 -25.09 15.31
CA VAL A 328 -2.19 -24.10 14.46
C VAL A 328 -3.48 -24.65 13.84
N GLU A 329 -4.43 -23.76 13.55
CA GLU A 329 -5.63 -24.05 12.78
C GLU A 329 -5.44 -23.64 11.32
N LEU A 330 -5.73 -24.56 10.41
CA LEU A 330 -5.84 -24.33 8.98
C LEU A 330 -7.29 -24.06 8.61
N GLY A 331 -7.51 -23.02 7.81
CA GLY A 331 -8.80 -22.70 7.23
C GLY A 331 -8.67 -21.94 5.92
N TYR A 332 -9.78 -21.81 5.21
CA TYR A 332 -9.83 -21.13 3.92
C TYR A 332 -11.27 -20.77 3.57
N ARG A 333 -11.43 -19.67 2.87
CA ARG A 333 -12.70 -19.27 2.25
C ARG A 333 -12.41 -18.76 0.86
N LEU A 334 -12.89 -19.48 -0.14
CA LEU A 334 -12.69 -19.12 -1.54
C LEU A 334 -14.01 -18.74 -2.21
N ASN A 335 -13.92 -17.81 -3.16
CA ASN A 335 -15.06 -17.45 -3.98
C ASN A 335 -15.54 -18.65 -4.82
N ARG A 336 -16.81 -18.62 -5.21
CA ARG A 336 -17.43 -19.73 -5.95
C ARG A 336 -16.75 -20.02 -7.29
N ALA A 337 -16.18 -19.01 -7.95
CA ALA A 337 -15.47 -19.16 -9.22
C ALA A 337 -14.16 -19.97 -9.11
N ALA A 338 -13.60 -20.06 -7.90
CA ALA A 338 -12.40 -20.85 -7.60
C ALA A 338 -12.71 -22.31 -7.26
N TRP A 339 -13.98 -22.66 -7.00
CA TRP A 339 -14.35 -24.00 -6.55
C TRP A 339 -14.16 -25.06 -7.63
N GLY A 340 -13.80 -26.28 -7.22
CA GLY A 340 -13.56 -27.40 -8.15
C GLY A 340 -12.27 -27.29 -8.99
N ARG A 341 -11.52 -26.19 -8.90
CA ARG A 341 -10.27 -25.96 -9.66
C ARG A 341 -9.00 -26.36 -8.90
N GLY A 342 -9.13 -26.82 -7.66
CA GLY A 342 -8.03 -27.31 -6.82
C GLY A 342 -7.26 -26.24 -6.03
N TYR A 343 -7.63 -24.95 -6.12
CA TYR A 343 -6.93 -23.87 -5.40
C TYR A 343 -6.87 -24.07 -3.89
N ALA A 344 -7.99 -24.50 -3.26
CA ALA A 344 -8.02 -24.74 -1.82
C ALA A 344 -6.99 -25.79 -1.39
N THR A 345 -6.90 -26.91 -2.12
CA THR A 345 -5.92 -27.96 -1.84
C THR A 345 -4.48 -27.49 -2.09
N GLU A 346 -4.23 -26.77 -3.18
CA GLU A 346 -2.90 -26.23 -3.49
C GLU A 346 -2.41 -25.26 -2.41
N GLY A 347 -3.21 -24.24 -2.09
CA GLY A 347 -2.86 -23.25 -1.07
C GLY A 347 -2.70 -23.87 0.30
N ALA A 348 -3.61 -24.76 0.70
CA ALA A 348 -3.55 -25.44 2.00
C ALA A 348 -2.30 -26.31 2.14
N ARG A 349 -1.95 -27.13 1.13
CA ARG A 349 -0.74 -27.96 1.17
C ARG A 349 0.53 -27.13 1.28
N ALA A 350 0.64 -26.08 0.48
CA ALA A 350 1.82 -25.23 0.48
C ALA A 350 1.95 -24.48 1.82
N LEU A 351 0.83 -24.03 2.40
CA LEU A 351 0.82 -23.31 3.67
C LEU A 351 1.18 -24.24 4.84
N VAL A 352 0.63 -25.45 4.86
CA VAL A 352 0.99 -26.51 5.82
C VAL A 352 2.48 -26.87 5.73
N GLY A 353 3.00 -27.05 4.52
CA GLY A 353 4.42 -27.32 4.29
C GLY A 353 5.30 -26.23 4.89
N LYS A 354 4.99 -24.96 4.58
CA LYS A 354 5.70 -23.80 5.16
C LYS A 354 5.57 -23.75 6.68
N GLY A 355 4.42 -24.11 7.24
CA GLY A 355 4.20 -24.21 8.68
C GLY A 355 5.19 -25.15 9.36
N PHE A 356 5.34 -26.37 8.82
CA PHE A 356 6.24 -27.38 9.38
C PHE A 356 7.73 -27.07 9.14
N THR A 357 8.09 -26.41 8.03
CA THR A 357 9.49 -26.11 7.71
C THR A 357 9.99 -24.81 8.36
N ASP A 358 9.17 -23.75 8.35
CA ASP A 358 9.65 -22.38 8.61
C ASP A 358 9.08 -21.80 9.91
N LEU A 359 7.87 -22.20 10.32
CA LEU A 359 7.11 -21.51 11.39
C LEU A 359 7.12 -22.23 12.74
N GLY A 360 7.88 -23.33 12.86
CA GLY A 360 7.99 -24.10 14.11
C GLY A 360 6.75 -24.92 14.47
N VAL A 361 5.79 -25.05 13.55
CA VAL A 361 4.55 -25.83 13.77
C VAL A 361 4.88 -27.31 13.98
N GLN A 362 4.14 -27.94 14.90
CA GLN A 362 4.22 -29.38 15.19
C GLN A 362 2.94 -30.12 14.84
N ARG A 363 1.79 -29.44 14.89
CA ARG A 363 0.48 -29.99 14.60
C ARG A 363 -0.42 -28.95 13.95
N VAL A 364 -1.06 -29.33 12.85
CA VAL A 364 -2.09 -28.56 12.17
C VAL A 364 -3.43 -29.21 12.46
N THR A 365 -4.42 -28.44 12.90
CA THR A 365 -5.81 -28.86 13.06
C THR A 365 -6.70 -28.12 12.06
N ALA A 366 -7.86 -28.68 11.75
CA ALA A 366 -8.90 -28.00 10.99
C ALA A 366 -10.26 -28.60 11.37
N ASN A 367 -11.31 -27.79 11.40
CA ASN A 367 -12.67 -28.23 11.69
C ASN A 367 -13.65 -27.74 10.63
N THR A 368 -14.78 -28.42 10.50
CA THR A 368 -15.91 -27.99 9.68
C THR A 368 -17.16 -28.81 10.00
N MET A 369 -18.34 -28.33 9.58
CA MET A 369 -19.59 -29.06 9.75
C MET A 369 -19.51 -30.44 9.07
N THR A 370 -20.07 -31.47 9.70
CA THR A 370 -20.08 -32.84 9.15
C THR A 370 -20.61 -32.89 7.72
N VAL A 371 -21.61 -32.06 7.40
CA VAL A 371 -22.24 -31.95 6.07
C VAL A 371 -21.39 -31.21 5.02
N ASN A 372 -20.35 -30.48 5.42
CA ASN A 372 -19.47 -29.74 4.49
C ASN A 372 -18.44 -30.66 3.83
N THR A 373 -18.93 -31.49 2.91
CA THR A 373 -18.11 -32.47 2.16
C THR A 373 -16.99 -31.84 1.34
N GLY A 374 -17.16 -30.59 0.89
CA GLY A 374 -16.14 -29.86 0.13
C GLY A 374 -14.89 -29.59 0.97
N SER A 375 -15.07 -29.03 2.16
CA SER A 375 -13.98 -28.74 3.10
C SER A 375 -13.30 -30.03 3.58
N ARG A 376 -14.07 -31.06 3.94
CA ARG A 376 -13.55 -32.38 4.34
C ARG A 376 -12.63 -32.99 3.28
N ARG A 377 -13.04 -32.96 2.01
CA ARG A 377 -12.22 -33.45 0.89
C ARG A 377 -10.93 -32.63 0.71
N VAL A 378 -10.94 -31.33 0.97
CA VAL A 378 -9.73 -30.52 0.92
C VAL A 378 -8.79 -30.88 2.07
N MET A 379 -9.29 -31.02 3.30
CA MET A 379 -8.49 -31.47 4.45
C MET A 379 -7.82 -32.82 4.18
N GLU A 380 -8.58 -33.81 3.71
CA GLU A 380 -8.07 -35.14 3.35
C GLU A 380 -6.99 -35.07 2.26
N LYS A 381 -7.22 -34.27 1.21
CA LYS A 381 -6.22 -34.07 0.15
C LYS A 381 -4.98 -33.34 0.64
N THR A 382 -5.11 -32.41 1.59
CA THR A 382 -3.96 -31.73 2.20
C THR A 382 -3.12 -32.67 3.06
N GLY A 383 -3.65 -33.86 3.40
CA GLY A 383 -2.97 -34.89 4.17
C GLY A 383 -3.45 -34.98 5.61
N LEU A 384 -4.43 -34.16 6.02
CA LEU A 384 -5.01 -34.25 7.35
C LEU A 384 -5.88 -35.51 7.45
N THR A 385 -5.83 -36.14 8.62
CA THR A 385 -6.61 -37.33 8.97
C THR A 385 -7.73 -36.97 9.94
N PHE A 386 -8.86 -37.67 9.83
CA PHE A 386 -9.98 -37.50 10.75
C PHE A 386 -9.57 -37.80 12.19
N LEU A 387 -9.86 -36.87 13.10
CA LEU A 387 -9.56 -37.00 14.53
C LEU A 387 -10.81 -37.40 15.32
N ARG A 388 -11.89 -36.62 15.20
CA ARG A 388 -13.13 -36.86 15.95
C ARG A 388 -14.32 -36.13 15.35
N SER A 389 -15.52 -36.54 15.77
CA SER A 389 -16.77 -35.78 15.62
C SER A 389 -17.17 -35.20 16.97
N TYR A 390 -17.80 -34.03 16.96
CA TYR A 390 -18.33 -33.39 18.17
C TYR A 390 -19.57 -32.54 17.85
N THR A 391 -20.33 -32.20 18.88
CA THR A 391 -21.46 -31.26 18.78
C THR A 391 -21.16 -30.07 19.67
N ASP A 392 -21.39 -28.87 19.17
CA ASP A 392 -21.27 -27.63 19.93
C ASP A 392 -22.59 -26.87 19.92
N ASP A 393 -22.84 -26.08 20.96
CA ASP A 393 -24.08 -25.29 21.09
C ASP A 393 -23.89 -23.95 20.39
N TRP A 394 -24.01 -23.96 19.05
CA TRP A 394 -23.89 -22.76 18.25
C TRP A 394 -25.15 -21.89 18.37
N PRO A 395 -25.02 -20.56 18.55
CA PRO A 395 -26.15 -19.67 18.75
C PRO A 395 -27.11 -19.59 17.55
N ASP A 396 -26.66 -19.99 16.36
CA ASP A 396 -27.43 -20.01 15.12
C ASP A 396 -27.61 -21.44 14.61
N ALA A 397 -28.85 -21.90 14.51
CA ALA A 397 -29.18 -23.17 13.85
C ALA A 397 -29.05 -23.02 12.33
N ILE A 398 -28.00 -23.61 11.76
CA ILE A 398 -27.74 -23.67 10.32
C ILE A 398 -28.15 -25.05 9.82
N GLU A 399 -28.76 -25.14 8.63
CA GLU A 399 -29.10 -26.43 8.02
C GLU A 399 -27.90 -27.40 8.01
N GLY A 400 -28.06 -28.57 8.64
CA GLY A 400 -27.04 -29.60 8.75
C GLY A 400 -26.19 -29.53 10.03
N SER A 401 -26.37 -28.52 10.90
CA SER A 401 -25.68 -28.42 12.19
C SER A 401 -26.10 -29.51 13.17
N GLU A 402 -27.27 -30.13 12.97
CA GLU A 402 -27.74 -31.30 13.73
C GLU A 402 -26.83 -32.53 13.58
N HIS A 403 -25.99 -32.55 12.54
CA HIS A 403 -24.99 -33.60 12.33
C HIS A 403 -23.64 -33.28 12.99
N GLY A 404 -23.53 -32.14 13.69
CA GLY A 404 -22.34 -31.69 14.39
C GLY A 404 -21.18 -31.31 13.47
N GLU A 405 -20.00 -31.28 14.08
CA GLU A 405 -18.72 -30.88 13.50
C GLU A 405 -17.77 -32.08 13.41
N VAL A 406 -16.80 -31.98 12.50
CA VAL A 406 -15.67 -32.90 12.40
C VAL A 406 -14.36 -32.14 12.54
N GLU A 407 -13.41 -32.73 13.26
CA GLU A 407 -12.05 -32.23 13.42
C GLU A 407 -11.07 -33.17 12.72
N TYR A 408 -10.10 -32.59 12.04
CA TYR A 408 -9.01 -33.27 11.36
C TYR A 408 -7.67 -32.73 11.87
N GLU A 409 -6.62 -33.54 11.74
CA GLU A 409 -5.28 -33.15 12.15
C GLU A 409 -4.19 -33.68 11.21
N LEU A 410 -3.03 -33.02 11.24
CA LEU A 410 -1.78 -33.51 10.67
C LEU A 410 -0.63 -33.14 11.60
N THR A 411 0.19 -34.12 12.00
CA THR A 411 1.42 -33.88 12.76
C THR A 411 2.60 -33.72 11.82
N ARG A 412 3.63 -33.01 12.26
CA ARG A 412 4.90 -32.87 11.52
C ARG A 412 5.51 -34.23 11.18
N GLU A 413 5.52 -35.16 12.13
CA GLU A 413 6.05 -36.51 11.93
C GLU A 413 5.30 -37.27 10.83
N ALA A 414 3.96 -37.20 10.82
CA ALA A 414 3.15 -37.85 9.78
C ALA A 414 3.37 -37.19 8.41
N TRP A 415 3.55 -35.87 8.37
CA TRP A 415 3.85 -35.12 7.15
C TRP A 415 5.24 -35.51 6.57
N GLU A 416 6.27 -35.55 7.41
CA GLU A 416 7.63 -35.98 7.01
C GLU A 416 7.64 -37.44 6.54
N ALA A 417 6.91 -38.33 7.23
CA ALA A 417 6.79 -39.74 6.84
C ALA A 417 6.05 -39.93 5.50
N ALA A 418 5.11 -39.06 5.16
CA ALA A 418 4.42 -39.08 3.87
C ALA A 418 5.34 -38.56 2.74
N ALA A 419 6.08 -37.47 2.98
CA ALA A 419 7.04 -36.92 2.02
C ALA A 419 8.16 -37.92 1.68
N ALA A 420 8.60 -38.72 2.65
CA ALA A 420 9.61 -39.77 2.44
C ALA A 420 9.12 -40.97 1.61
N ARG A 421 7.80 -41.08 1.34
CA ARG A 421 7.20 -42.17 0.55
C ARG A 421 6.87 -41.77 -0.89
N GLU A 422 6.98 -40.49 -1.25
CA GLU A 422 6.85 -40.03 -2.63
C GLU A 422 8.17 -40.32 -3.37
N PRO A 423 8.16 -41.17 -4.43
CA PRO A 423 9.37 -41.64 -5.11
C PRO A 423 10.06 -40.60 -6.01
#